data_AF-A0A060CFU8-F1
#
_entry.id   AF-A0A060CFU8-F1
#
_cell.length_a   1.000
_cell.length_b   1.000
_cell.length_c   1.000
_cell.angle_alpha   90.00
_cell.angle_beta   90.00
_cell.angle_gamma   90.00
#
_symmetry.space_group_name_H-M   'P 1'
#
loop_
_entity.id
_entity.type
_entity.pdbx_description
1 polymer ?
#
loop_
_entity_poly.entity_id
_entity_poly.type
_entity_poly.pdbx_seq_one_letter_code
_entity_poly.pdbx_strand_id
1 'polypeptide(L)'
;MARALDPTRPITFVNEIRAQPTTCQLADLVDVICLNRYYGWYQDPGDLVTAERRLEAELRLWASTHDKPLLITEYGADTIAGLHSVWGEPWTEEFQSALLDTYH
;
A
#
# COMPACT_ATOMS: atom_id res chain seq x y z
N MET A 1 -0.68 22.20 -14.90
CA MET A 1 0.70 22.69 -15.07
C MET A 1 1.63 21.57 -15.57
N ALA A 2 1.71 20.39 -14.91
CA ALA A 2 2.53 19.28 -15.41
C ALA A 2 2.12 18.77 -16.81
N ARG A 3 0.82 18.50 -17.03
CA ARG A 3 0.30 18.00 -18.33
C ARG A 3 0.56 18.93 -19.52
N ALA A 4 0.65 20.23 -19.27
CA ALA A 4 0.93 21.22 -20.31
C ALA A 4 2.42 21.24 -20.72
N LEU A 5 3.32 20.91 -19.78
CA LEU A 5 4.76 20.83 -20.04
C LEU A 5 5.12 19.51 -20.72
N ASP A 6 4.44 18.42 -20.36
CA ASP A 6 4.63 17.12 -20.96
C ASP A 6 3.29 16.35 -21.04
N PRO A 7 2.67 16.28 -22.23
CA PRO A 7 1.43 15.54 -22.42
C PRO A 7 1.65 14.04 -22.69
N THR A 8 2.90 13.56 -22.75
CA THR A 8 3.21 12.18 -23.18
C THR A 8 3.33 11.18 -22.03
N ARG A 9 3.45 11.67 -20.78
CA ARG A 9 3.63 10.84 -19.59
C ARG A 9 2.42 10.93 -18.66
N PRO A 10 2.02 9.82 -18.01
CA PRO A 10 0.98 9.86 -16.99
C PRO A 10 1.44 10.63 -15.76
N ILE A 11 0.49 11.25 -15.08
CA ILE A 11 0.70 11.99 -13.84
C ILE A 11 0.16 11.17 -12.68
N THR A 12 0.85 11.18 -11.55
CA THR A 12 0.42 10.53 -10.32
C THR A 12 0.72 11.41 -9.10
N PHE A 13 0.20 11.00 -7.95
CA PHE A 13 0.67 11.40 -6.63
C PHE A 13 0.73 10.13 -5.77
N VAL A 14 1.51 10.17 -4.70
CA VAL A 14 1.61 9.05 -3.76
C VAL A 14 0.68 9.30 -2.59
N ASN A 15 -0.27 8.38 -2.39
CA ASN A 15 -1.34 8.46 -1.39
C ASN A 15 -0.92 7.76 -0.09
N GLU A 16 -1.02 8.50 1.02
CA GLU A 16 -0.86 7.97 2.38
C GLU A 16 -2.19 7.45 2.94
N ILE A 17 -2.13 6.44 3.82
CA ILE A 17 -3.29 5.65 4.28
C ILE A 17 -4.46 6.45 4.88
N ARG A 18 -4.24 7.64 5.44
CA ARG A 18 -5.33 8.46 6.02
C ARG A 18 -6.18 9.13 4.95
N ALA A 19 -5.65 9.30 3.74
CA ALA A 19 -6.40 9.81 2.60
C ALA A 19 -7.16 8.68 1.88
N GLN A 20 -8.19 8.16 2.56
CA GLN A 20 -9.05 7.07 2.09
C GLN A 20 -9.74 7.38 0.74
N PRO A 21 -10.19 6.36 -0.02
CA PRO A 21 -10.86 6.56 -1.32
C PRO A 21 -11.98 7.60 -1.29
N THR A 22 -12.80 7.57 -0.25
CA THR A 22 -13.99 8.43 -0.12
C THR A 22 -13.68 9.86 0.30
N THR A 23 -12.47 10.13 0.81
CA THR A 23 -12.06 11.45 1.31
C THR A 23 -10.92 12.06 0.49
N CYS A 24 -10.28 11.27 -0.39
CA CYS A 24 -9.21 11.73 -1.24
C CYS A 24 -9.73 12.68 -2.33
N GLN A 25 -9.34 13.95 -2.26
CA GLN A 25 -9.75 14.98 -3.23
C GLN A 25 -8.83 15.04 -4.47
N LEU A 26 -7.71 14.31 -4.48
CA LEU A 26 -6.70 14.39 -5.54
C LEU A 26 -6.81 13.25 -6.56
N ALA A 27 -7.47 12.15 -6.20
CA ALA A 27 -7.55 10.94 -7.03
C ALA A 27 -8.10 11.23 -8.43
N ASP A 28 -9.07 12.13 -8.58
CA ASP A 28 -9.65 12.48 -9.87
C ASP A 28 -8.75 13.34 -10.76
N LEU A 29 -7.71 13.96 -10.20
CA LEU A 29 -6.80 14.90 -10.90
C LEU A 29 -5.60 14.22 -11.58
N VAL A 30 -5.38 12.92 -11.32
CA VAL A 30 -4.22 12.15 -11.79
C VAL A 30 -4.60 10.98 -12.72
N ASP A 31 -3.63 10.39 -13.41
CA ASP A 31 -3.86 9.30 -14.36
C ASP A 31 -3.68 7.91 -13.71
N VAL A 32 -2.80 7.81 -12.71
CA VAL A 32 -2.51 6.60 -11.93
C VAL A 32 -2.56 6.94 -10.44
N ILE A 33 -3.12 6.05 -9.62
CA ILE A 33 -3.15 6.21 -8.17
C ILE A 33 -2.04 5.33 -7.56
N CYS A 34 -1.05 5.97 -6.95
CA CYS A 34 0.01 5.28 -6.22
C CYS A 34 -0.33 5.24 -4.72
N LEU A 35 -0.19 4.08 -4.08
CA LEU A 35 -0.56 3.85 -2.69
C LEU A 35 0.67 3.41 -1.88
N ASN A 36 0.86 4.03 -0.71
CA ASN A 36 1.78 3.55 0.31
C ASN A 36 0.97 2.86 1.41
N ARG A 37 1.18 1.56 1.62
CA ARG A 37 0.39 0.76 2.57
C ARG A 37 1.28 -0.13 3.43
N TYR A 38 0.95 -0.15 4.72
CA TYR A 38 1.73 -0.78 5.77
C TYR A 38 0.81 -1.55 6.75
N TYR A 39 -0.28 -2.13 6.24
CA TYR A 39 -1.06 -3.15 6.94
C TYR A 39 -0.17 -4.33 7.30
N GLY A 40 -0.32 -4.85 8.52
CA GLY A 40 0.56 -5.84 9.12
C GLY A 40 1.72 -5.21 9.90
N TRP A 41 2.10 -3.97 9.57
CA TRP A 41 3.19 -3.24 10.23
C TRP A 41 2.67 -2.13 11.16
N TYR A 42 2.19 -1.02 10.60
CA TYR A 42 1.66 0.10 11.40
C TYR A 42 0.19 -0.08 11.76
N GLN A 43 -0.57 -0.74 10.88
CA GLN A 43 -1.94 -1.16 11.15
C GLN A 43 -1.92 -2.66 11.41
N ASP A 44 -2.61 -3.10 12.45
CA ASP A 44 -2.72 -4.53 12.78
C ASP A 44 -1.34 -5.20 12.95
N PRO A 45 -0.46 -4.66 13.82
CA PRO A 45 0.93 -5.10 13.91
C PRO A 45 1.02 -6.58 14.26
N GLY A 46 1.62 -7.36 13.36
CA GLY A 46 1.78 -8.82 13.52
C GLY A 46 0.54 -9.67 13.20
N ASP A 47 -0.63 -9.06 12.98
CA ASP A 47 -1.85 -9.78 12.58
C ASP A 47 -2.03 -9.73 11.05
N LEU A 48 -1.29 -10.61 10.36
CA LEU A 48 -1.28 -10.65 8.89
C LEU A 48 -2.64 -11.07 8.30
N VAL A 49 -3.43 -11.87 9.00
CA VAL A 49 -4.77 -12.29 8.55
C VAL A 49 -5.72 -11.10 8.52
N THR A 50 -5.71 -10.27 9.56
CA THR A 50 -6.50 -9.04 9.56
C THR A 50 -5.95 -8.03 8.55
N ALA A 51 -4.63 -7.92 8.44
CA ALA A 51 -3.97 -7.04 7.48
C ALA A 51 -4.38 -7.34 6.03
N GLU A 52 -4.33 -8.61 5.61
CA GLU A 52 -4.72 -9.07 4.27
C GLU A 52 -6.16 -8.65 3.95
N ARG A 53 -7.09 -8.98 4.86
CA ARG A 53 -8.52 -8.68 4.68
C ARG A 53 -8.80 -7.19 4.54
N ARG A 54 -8.08 -6.36 5.32
CA ARG A 54 -8.25 -4.91 5.28
C ARG A 54 -7.60 -4.29 4.04
N LEU A 55 -6.42 -4.77 3.65
CA LEU A 55 -5.76 -4.37 2.41
C LEU A 55 -6.65 -4.69 1.21
N GLU A 56 -7.15 -5.93 1.09
CA GLU A 56 -8.04 -6.33 -0.01
C GLU A 56 -9.30 -5.47 -0.06
N ALA A 57 -9.95 -5.26 1.10
CA ALA A 57 -11.16 -4.44 1.18
C ALA A 57 -10.89 -2.99 0.73
N GLU A 58 -9.75 -2.41 1.12
CA GLU A 58 -9.38 -1.06 0.70
C GLU A 58 -9.07 -0.99 -0.81
N LEU A 59 -8.30 -1.95 -1.35
CA LEU A 59 -7.96 -1.99 -2.77
C LEU A 59 -9.22 -2.15 -3.64
N ARG A 60 -10.18 -2.98 -3.22
CA ARG A 60 -11.50 -3.10 -3.87
C ARG A 60 -12.27 -1.78 -3.81
N LEU A 61 -12.22 -1.07 -2.67
CA LEU A 61 -12.87 0.22 -2.54
C LEU A 61 -12.24 1.26 -3.47
N TRP A 62 -10.91 1.35 -3.53
CA TRP A 62 -10.19 2.18 -4.49
C TRP A 62 -10.62 1.89 -5.93
N ALA A 63 -10.56 0.63 -6.35
CA ALA A 63 -10.92 0.21 -7.71
C ALA A 63 -12.39 0.48 -8.06
N SER A 64 -13.30 0.39 -7.09
CA SER A 64 -14.72 0.70 -7.29
C SER A 64 -15.05 2.19 -7.26
N THR A 65 -14.23 3.00 -6.59
CA THR A 65 -14.46 4.44 -6.41
C THR A 65 -13.83 5.25 -7.55
N HIS A 66 -12.63 4.85 -7.99
CA HIS A 66 -11.91 5.50 -9.09
C HIS A 66 -11.54 4.46 -10.14
N ASP A 67 -12.05 4.63 -11.37
CA ASP A 67 -11.72 3.79 -12.52
C ASP A 67 -10.33 4.13 -13.08
N LYS A 68 -9.28 3.87 -12.28
CA LYS A 68 -7.88 4.21 -12.58
C LYS A 68 -6.94 3.07 -12.18
N PRO A 69 -5.81 2.88 -12.90
CA PRO A 69 -4.79 1.93 -12.47
C PRO A 69 -4.28 2.27 -11.06
N LEU A 70 -4.17 1.23 -10.23
CA LEU A 70 -3.60 1.28 -8.89
C LEU A 70 -2.19 0.71 -8.91
N LEU A 71 -1.26 1.37 -8.22
CA LEU A 71 0.10 0.89 -8.00
C LEU A 71 0.44 0.99 -6.52
N ILE A 72 0.86 -0.10 -5.88
CA ILE A 72 1.44 -0.02 -4.55
C ILE A 72 2.90 0.42 -4.71
N THR A 73 3.22 1.63 -4.27
CA THR A 73 4.57 2.20 -4.36
C THR A 73 5.42 1.91 -3.14
N GLU A 74 4.79 1.70 -1.98
CA GLU A 74 5.47 1.30 -0.75
C GLU A 74 4.64 0.26 0.00
N TYR A 75 5.32 -0.80 0.41
CA TYR A 75 4.85 -1.82 1.33
C TYR A 75 6.07 -2.53 1.93
N GLY A 76 5.98 -2.92 3.20
CA GLY A 76 7.06 -3.60 3.89
C GLY A 76 6.97 -3.46 5.41
N ALA A 77 7.94 -4.06 6.07
CA ALA A 77 8.19 -3.92 7.50
C ALA A 77 9.68 -3.72 7.73
N ASP A 78 10.04 -3.00 8.78
CA ASP A 78 11.42 -2.96 9.23
C ASP A 78 11.88 -4.38 9.63
N THR A 79 13.16 -4.67 9.37
CA THR A 79 13.73 -6.00 9.57
C THR A 79 15.17 -5.88 10.01
N ILE A 80 15.53 -6.62 11.07
CA ILE A 80 16.90 -6.67 11.59
C ILE A 80 17.59 -7.88 10.97
N ALA A 81 18.62 -7.64 10.16
CA ALA A 81 19.39 -8.72 9.53
C ALA A 81 19.96 -9.69 10.59
N GLY A 82 19.74 -10.99 10.38
CA GLY A 82 20.13 -12.07 11.29
C GLY A 82 19.18 -12.27 12.49
N LEU A 83 18.10 -11.51 12.61
CA LEU A 83 17.05 -11.76 13.60
C LEU A 83 16.02 -12.73 13.00
N HIS A 84 15.93 -13.92 13.59
CA HIS A 84 15.03 -14.98 13.14
C HIS A 84 14.00 -15.37 14.20
N SER A 85 12.81 -15.78 13.78
CA SER A 85 11.79 -16.36 14.66
C SER A 85 10.90 -17.36 13.93
N VAL A 86 10.70 -18.54 14.51
CA VAL A 86 9.75 -19.55 13.99
C VAL A 86 8.29 -19.16 14.22
N TRP A 87 8.04 -18.11 15.02
CA TRP A 87 6.71 -17.61 15.35
C TRP A 87 6.26 -16.47 14.44
N GLY A 88 7.14 -15.96 13.56
CA GLY A 88 6.82 -14.84 12.67
C GLY A 88 6.64 -13.52 13.42
N GLU A 89 7.52 -13.21 14.37
CA GLU A 89 7.43 -11.97 15.15
C GLU A 89 7.91 -10.75 14.34
N PRO A 90 7.32 -9.56 14.56
CA PRO A 90 7.81 -8.29 14.00
C PRO A 90 9.33 -8.14 14.10
N TRP A 91 9.95 -7.48 13.11
CA TRP A 91 11.40 -7.26 12.97
C TRP A 91 12.24 -8.46 12.49
N THR A 92 11.67 -9.66 12.41
CA THR A 92 12.37 -10.87 11.94
C THR A 92 12.35 -11.03 10.41
N GLU A 93 13.33 -11.74 9.86
CA GLU A 93 13.39 -12.03 8.42
C GLU A 93 12.17 -12.85 7.94
N GLU A 94 11.69 -13.78 8.77
CA GLU A 94 10.50 -14.58 8.47
C GLU A 94 9.24 -13.71 8.44
N PHE A 95 9.13 -12.73 9.35
CA PHE A 95 8.01 -11.80 9.34
C PHE A 95 8.01 -10.89 8.11
N GLN A 96 9.18 -10.37 7.70
CA GLN A 96 9.29 -9.60 6.46
C GLN A 96 8.80 -10.41 5.26
N SER A 97 9.26 -11.66 5.15
CA SER A 97 8.88 -12.56 4.06
C SER A 97 7.36 -12.84 4.07
N ALA A 98 6.79 -13.13 5.24
CA ALA A 98 5.36 -13.38 5.38
C ALA A 98 4.49 -12.14 5.08
N LEU A 99 4.95 -10.95 5.49
CA LEU A 99 4.25 -9.70 5.17
C LEU A 99 4.33 -9.42 3.66
N LEU A 100 5.47 -9.64 3.00
CA LEU A 100 5.56 -9.43 1.55
C LEU A 100 4.66 -10.42 0.79
N ASP A 101 4.57 -11.67 1.23
CA ASP A 101 3.65 -12.69 0.67
C ASP A 101 2.18 -12.28 0.84
N THR A 102 1.82 -11.61 1.94
CA THR A 102 0.48 -11.04 2.16
C THR A 102 0.09 -9.97 1.12
N TYR A 103 1.08 -9.36 0.46
CA TYR A 103 0.88 -8.29 -0.53
C TYR A 103 0.98 -8.78 -1.99
N HIS A 104 1.26 -10.07 -2.24
CA HIS A 104 1.44 -10.67 -3.57
C HIS A 104 0.25 -11.54 -3.99
#